data_AF-A0A661B981-F1
#
_entry.id   AF-A0A661B981-F1
#
_cell.length_a   1.000
_cell.length_b   1.000
_cell.length_c   1.000
_cell.angle_alpha   90.00
_cell.angle_beta   90.00
_cell.angle_gamma   90.00
#
_symmetry.space_group_name_H-M   'P 1'
#
loop_
_entity.id
_entity.type
_entity.pdbx_description
1 polymer ?
#
loop_
_entity_poly.entity_id
_entity_poly.type
_entity_poly.pdbx_seq_one_letter_code
_entity_poly.pdbx_strand_id
1 'polypeptide(L)'
;MPVLKAVYDERLTEFLEKLGLLSQILGGSIRCHQCGKVITIKNFGSVKRLNGDLVVFCNTPECIANSLKEPEIITDSPKKTD
;
A
#
# COMPACT_ATOMS: atom_id res chain seq x y z
N MET A 1 2.71 -15.44 10.81
CA MET A 1 3.06 -15.19 9.40
C MET A 1 1.85 -14.61 8.70
N PRO A 2 1.91 -13.37 8.18
CA PRO A 2 0.80 -12.80 7.42
C PRO A 2 0.58 -13.59 6.13
N VAL A 3 -0.68 -13.77 5.73
CA VAL A 3 -1.02 -14.41 4.46
C VAL A 3 -0.81 -13.38 3.34
N LEU A 4 0.21 -13.61 2.50
CA LEU A 4 0.44 -12.80 1.31
C LEU A 4 -0.33 -13.40 0.13
N LYS A 5 -1.20 -12.59 -0.49
CA LYS A 5 -1.89 -12.96 -1.73
C LYS A 5 -1.23 -12.24 -2.90
N ALA A 6 -0.92 -12.98 -3.95
CA ALA A 6 -0.38 -12.43 -5.19
C ALA A 6 -1.50 -12.30 -6.25
N VAL A 7 -1.34 -11.31 -7.12
CA VAL A 7 -2.18 -11.11 -8.30
C VAL A 7 -1.25 -11.15 -9.51
N TYR A 8 -1.63 -11.90 -10.54
CA TYR A 8 -0.89 -11.93 -11.80
C TYR A 8 -0.99 -10.60 -12.53
N ASP A 9 0.07 -10.18 -13.21
CA ASP A 9 0.15 -8.89 -13.90
C ASP A 9 -0.98 -8.71 -14.92
N GLU A 10 -1.38 -9.77 -15.64
CA GLU A 10 -2.47 -9.71 -16.62
C GLU A 10 -3.84 -9.45 -15.98
N ARG A 11 -3.96 -9.71 -14.67
CA ARG A 11 -5.18 -9.52 -13.87
C ARG A 11 -5.10 -8.28 -12.96
N LEU A 12 -3.97 -7.56 -12.96
CA LEU A 12 -3.75 -6.42 -12.07
C LEU A 12 -4.80 -5.33 -12.27
N THR A 13 -5.10 -4.96 -13.53
CA THR A 13 -6.07 -3.90 -13.84
C THR A 13 -7.48 -4.24 -13.34
N GLU A 14 -7.95 -5.47 -13.57
CA GLU A 14 -9.25 -5.95 -13.09
C GLU A 14 -9.30 -5.97 -11.54
N PHE A 15 -8.22 -6.39 -10.90
CA PHE A 15 -8.11 -6.38 -9.45
C PHE A 15 -8.19 -4.95 -8.88
N LEU A 16 -7.47 -3.99 -9.47
CA LEU A 16 -7.49 -2.60 -9.07
C LEU A 16 -8.85 -1.92 -9.30
N GLU A 17 -9.56 -2.33 -10.35
CA GLU A 17 -10.93 -1.89 -10.62
C GLU A 17 -11.89 -2.35 -9.52
N LYS A 18 -11.82 -3.64 -9.14
CA LYS A 18 -12.61 -4.20 -8.02
C LYS A 18 -12.32 -3.54 -6.67
N LEU A 19 -11.12 -3.01 -6.49
CA LEU A 19 -10.74 -2.23 -5.30
C LEU A 19 -11.14 -0.75 -5.37
N GLY A 20 -11.67 -0.26 -6.51
CA GLY A 20 -11.99 1.16 -6.71
C GLY A 20 -10.76 2.07 -6.85
N LEU A 21 -9.59 1.50 -7.14
CA LEU A 21 -8.32 2.23 -7.22
C LEU A 21 -7.91 2.56 -8.66
N LEU A 22 -8.43 1.82 -9.66
CA LEU A 22 -7.96 1.92 -11.05
C LEU A 22 -8.01 3.35 -11.59
N SER A 23 -9.17 4.02 -11.53
CA SER A 23 -9.34 5.38 -12.05
C SER A 23 -8.41 6.39 -11.36
N GLN A 24 -8.15 6.22 -10.07
CA GLN A 24 -7.27 7.09 -9.29
C GLN A 24 -5.79 6.86 -9.66
N ILE A 25 -5.39 5.61 -9.92
CA ILE A 25 -4.06 5.26 -10.40
C ILE A 25 -3.83 5.81 -11.80
N LEU A 26 -4.80 5.64 -12.71
CA LEU A 26 -4.72 6.18 -14.08
C LEU A 26 -4.71 7.72 -14.09
N GLY A 27 -5.42 8.35 -13.15
CA GLY A 27 -5.41 9.80 -12.95
C GLY A 27 -4.17 10.34 -12.22
N GLY A 28 -3.27 9.47 -11.74
CA GLY A 28 -2.04 9.87 -11.05
C GLY A 28 -2.23 10.47 -9.65
N SER A 29 -3.38 10.24 -9.01
CA SER A 29 -3.70 10.80 -7.69
C SER A 29 -3.24 9.91 -6.51
N ILE A 30 -3.01 8.62 -6.75
CA ILE A 30 -2.50 7.70 -5.72
C ILE A 30 -0.99 7.84 -5.56
N ARG A 31 -0.53 7.97 -4.32
CA ARG A 31 0.89 8.00 -3.95
C ARG A 31 1.26 6.80 -3.08
N CYS A 32 2.48 6.33 -3.23
CA CYS A 32 3.06 5.32 -2.36
C CYS A 32 3.02 5.82 -0.91
N HIS A 33 2.41 5.03 -0.03
CA HIS A 33 2.26 5.36 1.38
C HIS A 33 3.62 5.53 2.09
N GLN A 34 4.66 4.82 1.63
CA GLN A 34 5.99 4.88 2.22
C GLN A 34 6.87 6.01 1.65
N CYS A 35 6.95 6.16 0.33
CA CYS A 35 7.93 7.04 -0.32
C CYS A 35 7.32 8.21 -1.12
N GLY A 36 5.99 8.32 -1.18
CA GLY A 36 5.30 9.42 -1.85
C GLY A 36 5.32 9.43 -3.39
N LYS A 37 6.02 8.48 -4.03
CA LYS A 37 6.04 8.33 -5.50
C LYS A 37 4.62 8.08 -6.03
N VAL A 38 4.27 8.71 -7.16
CA VAL A 38 3.00 8.48 -7.84
C VAL A 38 2.92 7.01 -8.28
N ILE A 39 1.82 6.34 -7.92
CA ILE A 39 1.56 4.97 -8.31
C ILE A 39 1.01 4.93 -9.73
N THR A 40 1.55 4.01 -10.51
CA THR A 40 1.12 3.67 -11.87
C THR A 40 0.99 2.15 -11.96
N ILE A 41 0.30 1.64 -12.98
CA ILE A 41 0.22 0.19 -13.23
C ILE A 41 1.61 -0.47 -13.29
N LYS A 42 2.61 0.25 -13.83
CA LYS A 42 3.98 -0.26 -14.00
C LYS A 42 4.79 -0.33 -12.71
N ASN A 43 4.40 0.40 -11.66
CA ASN A 43 5.16 0.48 -10.42
C ASN A 43 4.37 0.07 -9.18
N PHE A 44 3.14 -0.44 -9.35
CA PHE A 44 2.34 -0.99 -8.26
C PHE A 44 3.08 -2.19 -7.64
N GLY A 45 3.24 -2.18 -6.33
CA GLY A 45 3.92 -3.25 -5.60
C GLY A 45 2.96 -4.04 -4.72
N SER A 46 2.30 -3.36 -3.78
CA SER A 46 1.37 -4.00 -2.86
C SER A 46 0.26 -3.05 -2.42
N VAL A 47 -0.82 -3.64 -1.91
CA VAL A 47 -1.93 -2.93 -1.27
C VAL A 47 -2.30 -3.65 0.02
N LYS A 48 -2.60 -2.91 1.08
CA LYS A 48 -3.15 -3.47 2.32
C LYS A 48 -4.21 -2.55 2.90
N ARG A 49 -5.05 -3.11 3.78
CA ARG A 49 -5.90 -2.30 4.65
C ARG A 49 -5.10 -1.86 5.88
N LEU A 50 -5.14 -0.58 6.18
CA LEU A 50 -4.58 0.02 7.39
C LEU A 50 -5.68 0.89 8.01
N ASN A 51 -6.12 0.56 9.23
CA ASN A 51 -7.20 1.27 9.94
C ASN A 51 -8.50 1.43 9.12
N GLY A 52 -8.81 0.47 8.26
CA GLY A 52 -10.00 0.48 7.39
C GLY A 52 -9.72 0.99 5.96
N ASP A 53 -8.69 1.81 5.79
CA ASP A 53 -8.34 2.43 4.51
C ASP A 53 -7.39 1.57 3.68
N LEU A 54 -7.53 1.63 2.35
CA LEU A 54 -6.58 1.01 1.44
C LEU A 54 -5.35 1.91 1.28
N VAL A 55 -4.19 1.38 1.63
CA VAL A 55 -2.89 2.02 1.39
C VAL A 55 -2.10 1.23 0.36
N VAL A 56 -1.45 1.94 -0.56
CA VAL A 56 -0.73 1.36 -1.70
C VAL A 56 0.76 1.65 -1.58
N PHE A 57 1.59 0.68 -1.97
CA PHE A 57 3.04 0.77 -1.97
C PHE A 57 3.57 0.52 -3.38
N CYS A 58 4.63 1.22 -3.76
CA CYS A 58 5.31 0.97 -5.02
C CYS A 58 6.17 -0.31 -4.95
N ASN A 59 6.63 -0.76 -6.12
CA ASN A 59 7.39 -2.00 -6.29
C ASN A 59 8.87 -1.92 -5.87
N THR A 60 9.30 -0.88 -5.15
CA THR A 60 10.66 -0.88 -4.60
C THR A 60 10.75 -1.87 -3.44
N PRO A 61 11.84 -2.66 -3.32
CA PRO A 61 11.95 -3.70 -2.30
C PRO A 61 11.69 -3.19 -0.87
N GLU A 62 12.19 -1.99 -0.55
CA GLU A 62 11.98 -1.34 0.74
C GLU A 62 10.51 -1.01 1.03
N CYS A 63 9.76 -0.56 0.02
CA CYS A 63 8.34 -0.24 0.18
C CYS A 63 7.49 -1.52 0.32
N ILE A 64 7.83 -2.57 -0.42
CA ILE A 64 7.21 -3.89 -0.28
C ILE A 64 7.47 -4.44 1.13
N ALA A 65 8.73 -4.44 1.59
CA ALA A 65 9.08 -4.92 2.92
C ALA A 65 8.36 -4.15 4.04
N ASN A 66 8.25 -2.81 3.93
CA ASN A 66 7.48 -2.02 4.87
C ASN A 66 5.98 -2.34 4.85
N SER A 67 5.43 -2.70 3.68
CA SER A 67 4.02 -3.10 3.59
C SER A 67 3.70 -4.36 4.40
N LEU A 68 4.68 -5.24 4.63
CA LEU A 68 4.50 -6.49 5.39
C LEU A 68 4.54 -6.32 6.91
N LYS A 69 4.97 -5.16 7.39
CA LYS A 69 4.99 -4.85 8.83
C LYS A 69 3.57 -4.68 9.35
N GLU A 70 3.30 -5.26 10.52
CA GLU A 70 2.06 -4.99 11.27
C GLU A 70 2.00 -3.50 11.62
N PRO A 71 0.79 -2.90 11.69
CA PRO A 71 0.67 -1.60 12.31
C PRO A 71 1.20 -1.73 13.74
N GLU A 72 2.24 -0.98 14.08
CA GLU A 72 2.54 -0.75 15.49
C GLU A 72 1.27 -0.16 16.09
N ILE A 73 0.60 -0.94 16.95
CA ILE A 73 -0.50 -0.42 17.76
C ILE A 73 0.14 0.69 18.58
N ILE A 74 -0.10 1.94 18.19
CA ILE A 74 0.22 3.10 19.02
C ILE A 74 -0.77 3.01 20.19
N THR A 75 -0.47 2.19 21.18
CA THR A 75 -0.95 2.48 22.53
C THR A 75 -0.21 3.73 22.93
N ASP A 76 -0.93 4.86 23.04
CA ASP A 76 -0.42 6.04 23.74
C ASP A 76 0.33 5.60 25.00
N SER A 77 1.65 5.74 24.99
CA SER A 77 2.47 5.84 26.19
C SER A 77 3.02 7.26 26.19
N PRO A 78 2.85 7.99 27.30
CA PRO A 78 2.98 9.44 27.32
C PRO A 78 4.42 9.86 26.99
N LYS A 79 4.55 11.00 26.30
CA LYS A 79 5.77 11.80 26.24
C LYS A 79 6.45 11.79 27.62
N LYS A 80 7.58 11.09 27.75
CA LYS A 80 8.59 11.47 28.73
C LYS A 80 9.41 12.59 28.10
N THR A 81 9.10 13.79 28.55
CA THR A 81 10.03 14.91 28.56
C THR A 81 11.10 14.57 29.59
N ASP A 82 12.36 14.52 29.15
CA ASP A 82 13.53 14.74 30.01
C ASP A 82 14.42 15.78 29.29
#